data_AF-A0A961T361-F1
#
_entry.id   AF-A0A961T361-F1
#
_cell.length_a   1.000
_cell.length_b   1.000
_cell.length_c   1.000
_cell.angle_alpha   90.00
_cell.angle_beta   90.00
_cell.angle_gamma   90.00
#
_symmetry.space_group_name_H-M   'P 1'
#
loop_
_entity.id
_entity.type
_entity.pdbx_description
1 polymer ?
#
loop_
_entity_poly.entity_id
_entity_poly.type
_entity_poly.pdbx_seq_one_letter_code
_entity_poly.pdbx_strand_id
1 'polypeptide(L)'
;AVKAGLGDYGRNQLVITPEFGPRLRFSKIYTSLPLVADMPRRHGIADYCAICTKCADQCPPKALPFGPPDAVALNRSTIAGVKKWSADCEKCFGYWARIKSDCAICMRVCPFNRDYSRLGNRLWRALAMSSYRKIALWWDKRFPNGARLRPRDWWDGKSKQAETV
;
A
#
# COMPACT_ATOMS: atom_id res chain seq x y z
N ALA A 1 -0.63 6.22 13.51
CA ALA A 1 -0.34 6.43 12.07
C ALA A 1 -1.35 7.37 11.44
N VAL A 2 -2.55 6.93 11.01
CA VAL A 2 -3.54 7.84 10.35
C VAL A 2 -3.92 9.03 11.22
N LYS A 3 -4.30 8.80 12.49
CA LYS A 3 -4.64 9.88 13.43
C LYS A 3 -3.49 10.84 13.72
N ALA A 4 -2.25 10.37 13.59
CA ALA A 4 -1.03 11.17 13.79
C ALA A 4 -0.54 11.81 12.48
N GLY A 5 -1.38 11.85 11.43
CA GLY A 5 -1.07 12.53 10.18
C GLY A 5 0.00 11.88 9.30
N LEU A 6 0.46 10.67 9.60
CA LEU A 6 1.59 10.06 8.88
C LEU A 6 1.27 9.63 7.44
N GLY A 7 0.00 9.38 7.11
CA GLY A 7 -0.40 8.87 5.81
C GLY A 7 -1.85 8.43 5.76
N ASP A 8 -2.30 7.98 4.58
CA ASP A 8 -3.68 7.54 4.38
C ASP A 8 -3.78 6.01 4.44
N TYR A 9 -4.95 5.49 4.86
CA TYR A 9 -5.22 4.07 4.82
C TYR A 9 -5.49 3.58 3.39
N GLY A 10 -4.70 2.61 2.92
CA GLY A 10 -4.78 2.07 1.56
C GLY A 10 -5.62 0.80 1.44
N ARG A 11 -6.00 0.46 0.20
CA ARG A 11 -6.71 -0.79 -0.14
C ARG A 11 -6.00 -2.06 0.35
N ASN A 12 -4.66 -2.02 0.38
CA ASN A 12 -3.80 -3.12 0.82
C ASN A 12 -3.72 -3.30 2.35
N GLN A 13 -4.60 -2.67 3.12
CA GLN A 13 -4.65 -2.69 4.61
C GLN A 13 -3.50 -1.97 5.32
N LEU A 14 -2.70 -1.18 4.60
CA LEU A 14 -1.54 -0.49 5.17
C LEU A 14 -1.77 1.02 5.18
N VAL A 15 -1.12 1.71 6.12
CA VAL A 15 -0.99 3.17 6.01
C VAL A 15 0.13 3.47 5.04
N ILE A 16 -0.21 4.17 3.97
CA ILE A 16 0.70 4.55 2.90
C ILE A 16 1.12 6.00 3.14
N THR A 17 2.42 6.22 3.22
CA THR A 17 3.02 7.55 3.46
C THR A 17 3.49 8.16 2.14
N PRO A 18 3.45 9.50 1.98
CA PRO A 18 3.98 10.15 0.79
C PRO A 18 5.47 9.87 0.53
N GLU A 19 6.26 9.70 1.60
CA GLU A 19 7.71 9.57 1.54
C GLU A 19 8.17 8.15 1.25
N PHE A 20 7.52 7.14 1.84
CA PHE A 20 8.00 5.74 1.78
C PHE A 20 6.98 4.77 1.17
N GLY A 21 5.79 5.27 0.81
CA GLY A 21 4.70 4.42 0.36
C GLY A 21 4.30 3.44 1.46
N PRO A 22 4.01 2.17 1.13
CA PRO A 22 3.65 1.15 2.12
C PRO A 22 4.86 0.47 2.80
N ARG A 23 6.10 0.89 2.53
CA ARG A 23 7.33 0.20 3.01
C ARG A 23 7.75 0.62 4.43
N LEU A 24 6.80 0.71 5.36
CA LEU A 24 7.06 1.11 6.73
C LEU A 24 6.47 0.09 7.71
N ARG A 25 7.14 -0.08 8.85
CA ARG A 25 6.61 -0.76 10.02
C ARG A 25 6.39 0.27 11.11
N PHE A 26 5.18 0.33 11.66
CA PHE A 26 4.84 1.26 12.71
C PHE A 26 5.00 0.60 14.09
N SER A 27 5.60 1.35 15.01
CA SER A 27 5.51 1.10 16.45
C SER A 27 4.83 2.30 17.11
N LYS A 28 4.36 2.13 18.34
CA LYS A 28 3.73 3.21 19.13
C LYS A 28 4.10 3.05 20.60
N ILE A 29 4.29 4.18 21.28
CA ILE A 29 4.49 4.27 22.72
C ILE A 29 3.31 5.05 23.29
N TYR A 30 2.74 4.54 24.37
CA TYR A 30 1.73 5.26 25.16
C TYR A 30 2.43 5.98 26.29
N THR A 31 2.11 7.25 26.49
CA THR A 31 2.72 8.09 27.53
C THR A 31 1.69 9.08 28.07
N SER A 32 1.83 9.45 29.35
CA SER A 32 1.11 10.54 29.98
C SER A 32 1.84 11.89 29.85
N LEU A 33 3.04 11.89 29.26
CA LEU A 33 3.79 13.12 28.99
C LEU A 33 2.92 14.07 28.15
N PRO A 34 2.72 15.34 28.57
CA PRO A 34 1.98 16.30 27.77
C PRO A 34 2.74 16.58 26.47
N LEU A 35 2.09 16.29 25.34
CA LEU A 35 2.63 16.48 23.99
C LEU A 35 1.60 17.21 23.13
N VAL A 36 2.07 18.03 22.20
CA VAL A 36 1.21 18.62 21.17
C VAL A 36 0.85 17.53 20.17
N ALA A 37 -0.43 17.20 20.06
CA ALA A 37 -0.91 16.16 19.15
C ALA A 37 -0.91 16.67 17.70
N ASP A 38 -0.37 15.86 16.80
CA ASP A 38 -0.56 16.04 15.37
C ASP A 38 -2.02 15.81 14.96
N MET A 39 -2.40 16.39 13.81
CA MET A 39 -3.73 16.23 13.22
C MET A 39 -3.71 15.23 12.06
N PRO A 40 -4.81 14.48 11.85
CA PRO A 40 -4.98 13.68 10.64
C PRO A 40 -4.87 14.58 9.39
N ARG A 41 -4.12 14.11 8.38
CA ARG A 41 -3.95 14.80 7.10
C ARG A 41 -4.45 13.90 5.98
N ARG A 42 -5.16 14.48 5.01
CA ARG A 42 -5.58 13.79 3.79
C ARG A 42 -4.57 14.05 2.69
N HIS A 43 -3.80 13.04 2.33
CA HIS A 43 -2.73 13.17 1.34
C HIS A 43 -3.22 12.95 -0.10
N GLY A 44 -4.45 12.43 -0.28
CA GLY A 44 -5.00 12.08 -1.60
C GLY A 44 -4.64 10.66 -2.05
N ILE A 45 -3.94 9.89 -1.20
CA ILE A 45 -3.56 8.50 -1.47
C ILE A 45 -4.79 7.60 -1.40
N ALA A 46 -5.71 7.84 -0.46
CA ALA A 46 -6.97 7.10 -0.40
C ALA A 46 -7.81 7.29 -1.69
N ASP A 47 -7.79 8.49 -2.27
CA ASP A 47 -8.50 8.79 -3.52
C ASP A 47 -7.87 8.07 -4.72
N TYR A 48 -6.55 7.89 -4.72
CA TYR A 48 -5.87 7.03 -5.70
C TYR A 48 -6.25 5.56 -5.50
N CYS A 49 -6.28 5.06 -4.25
CA CYS A 49 -6.72 3.68 -3.95
C CYS A 49 -8.17 3.38 -4.36
N ALA A 50 -9.04 4.40 -4.41
CA ALA A 50 -10.41 4.24 -4.88
C ALA A 50 -10.48 3.83 -6.36
N ILE A 51 -9.50 4.21 -7.19
CA ILE A 51 -9.45 3.89 -8.63
C ILE A 51 -8.40 2.83 -9.00
N CYS A 52 -7.47 2.52 -8.08
CA CYS A 52 -6.40 1.55 -8.29
C CYS A 52 -6.71 0.22 -7.60
N THR A 53 -6.59 -0.89 -8.34
CA THR A 53 -6.80 -2.25 -7.85
C THR A 53 -5.54 -3.12 -7.87
N LYS A 54 -4.38 -2.57 -8.27
CA LYS A 54 -3.15 -3.35 -8.56
C LYS A 54 -2.74 -4.31 -7.44
N CYS A 55 -2.89 -3.92 -6.18
CA CYS A 55 -2.60 -4.80 -5.05
C CYS A 55 -3.58 -5.99 -4.95
N ALA A 56 -4.87 -5.77 -5.23
CA ALA A 56 -5.90 -6.81 -5.24
C ALA A 56 -5.76 -7.72 -6.45
N ASP A 57 -5.44 -7.15 -7.62
CA ASP A 57 -5.14 -7.89 -8.85
C ASP A 57 -4.01 -8.90 -8.61
N GLN A 58 -2.93 -8.47 -7.96
CA GLN A 58 -1.72 -9.26 -7.74
C GLN A 58 -1.74 -10.11 -6.47
N CYS A 59 -2.78 -10.02 -5.62
CA CYS A 59 -2.88 -10.80 -4.40
C CYS A 59 -3.13 -12.29 -4.73
N PRO A 60 -2.19 -13.22 -4.45
CA PRO A 60 -2.37 -14.62 -4.83
C PRO A 60 -3.61 -15.29 -4.23
N PRO A 61 -3.94 -15.11 -2.93
CA PRO A 61 -5.14 -15.71 -2.36
C PRO A 61 -6.42 -14.88 -2.60
N LYS A 62 -6.34 -13.78 -3.38
CA LYS A 62 -7.46 -12.85 -3.62
C LYS A 62 -8.15 -12.38 -2.33
N ALA A 63 -7.32 -12.05 -1.34
CA ALA A 63 -7.78 -11.61 -0.02
C ALA A 63 -8.19 -10.13 0.05
N LEU A 64 -7.83 -9.32 -0.95
CA LEU A 64 -8.10 -7.87 -0.96
C LEU A 64 -9.37 -7.54 -1.76
N PRO A 65 -10.15 -6.53 -1.34
CA PRO A 65 -11.38 -6.14 -2.01
C PRO A 65 -11.14 -5.31 -3.27
N PHE A 66 -12.03 -5.40 -4.25
CA PHE A 66 -12.03 -4.58 -5.48
C PHE A 66 -12.90 -3.32 -5.39
N GLY A 67 -13.94 -3.33 -4.55
CA GLY A 67 -14.92 -2.25 -4.40
C GLY A 67 -14.48 -1.06 -3.52
N PRO A 68 -15.40 -0.12 -3.23
CA PRO A 68 -15.16 0.95 -2.27
C PRO A 68 -14.99 0.41 -0.83
N PRO A 69 -14.48 1.25 0.10
CA PRO A 69 -14.46 0.92 1.53
C PRO A 69 -15.86 0.61 2.06
N ASP A 70 -15.97 -0.42 2.90
CA ASP A 70 -17.22 -0.86 3.50
C ASP A 70 -17.03 -1.18 4.99
N ALA A 71 -18.11 -1.23 5.76
CA ALA A 71 -18.10 -1.57 7.19
C ALA A 71 -18.34 -3.08 7.44
N VAL A 72 -18.13 -3.92 6.43
CA VAL A 72 -18.34 -5.38 6.49
C VAL A 72 -17.24 -6.06 7.29
N ALA A 73 -17.66 -6.92 8.23
CA ALA A 73 -16.81 -7.88 8.88
C ALA A 73 -16.81 -9.19 8.08
N LEU A 74 -15.69 -9.51 7.42
CA LEU A 74 -15.57 -10.70 6.55
C LEU A 74 -15.35 -11.98 7.36
N ASN A 75 -14.67 -11.87 8.50
CA ASN A 75 -14.33 -12.96 9.41
C ASN A 75 -13.97 -12.37 10.79
N ARG A 76 -13.68 -13.23 11.78
CA ARG A 76 -13.29 -12.82 13.15
C ARG A 76 -12.05 -11.92 13.22
N SER A 77 -11.20 -11.96 12.18
CA SER A 77 -9.98 -11.16 12.08
C SER A 77 -10.21 -9.82 11.37
N THR A 78 -11.46 -9.46 11.09
CA THR A 78 -11.85 -8.17 10.53
C THR A 78 -12.49 -7.29 11.60
N ILE A 79 -12.02 -6.04 11.71
CA ILE A 79 -12.62 -5.06 12.63
C ILE A 79 -14.03 -4.71 12.17
N ALA A 80 -15.02 -4.90 13.04
CA ALA A 80 -16.42 -4.54 12.80
C ALA A 80 -16.67 -3.04 13.06
N GLY A 81 -17.65 -2.45 12.35
CA GLY A 81 -18.11 -1.08 12.58
C GLY A 81 -17.19 0.03 12.04
N VAL A 82 -16.07 -0.32 11.38
CA VAL A 82 -15.15 0.66 10.77
C VAL A 82 -15.24 0.57 9.26
N LYS A 83 -15.65 1.65 8.60
CA LYS A 83 -15.66 1.75 7.14
C LYS A 83 -14.23 1.83 6.61
N LYS A 84 -13.75 0.75 6.00
CA LYS A 84 -12.41 0.65 5.40
C LYS A 84 -12.41 -0.39 4.29
N TRP A 85 -11.36 -0.41 3.48
CA TRP A 85 -11.09 -1.65 2.77
C TRP A 85 -10.75 -2.70 3.82
N SER A 86 -11.49 -3.80 3.85
CA SER A 86 -11.22 -4.94 4.72
C SER A 86 -10.75 -6.11 3.89
N ALA A 87 -9.67 -6.74 4.31
CA ALA A 87 -9.15 -7.95 3.68
C ALA A 87 -9.71 -9.19 4.36
N ASP A 88 -9.83 -10.28 3.60
CA ASP A 88 -10.01 -11.62 4.14
C ASP A 88 -8.69 -12.09 4.78
N CYS A 89 -8.52 -11.75 6.06
CA CYS A 89 -7.30 -12.03 6.81
C CYS A 89 -6.99 -13.53 6.91
N GLU A 90 -8.00 -14.41 6.91
CA GLU A 90 -7.81 -15.86 6.95
C GLU A 90 -7.23 -16.38 5.63
N LYS A 91 -7.72 -15.90 4.48
CA LYS A 91 -7.09 -16.19 3.17
C LYS A 91 -5.67 -15.67 3.09
N CYS A 92 -5.42 -14.46 3.59
CA CYS A 92 -4.09 -13.86 3.59
C CYS A 92 -3.12 -14.71 4.43
N PHE A 93 -3.47 -15.01 5.67
CA PHE A 93 -2.62 -15.79 6.58
C PHE A 93 -2.49 -17.25 6.14
N GLY A 94 -3.55 -17.86 5.61
CA GLY A 94 -3.49 -19.21 5.03
C GLY A 94 -2.49 -19.31 3.88
N TYR A 95 -2.33 -18.25 3.09
CA TYR A 95 -1.28 -18.18 2.07
C TYR A 95 0.12 -18.17 2.69
N TRP A 96 0.34 -17.41 3.78
CA TRP A 96 1.62 -17.36 4.49
C TRP A 96 2.00 -18.73 5.04
N ALA A 97 1.04 -19.40 5.68
CA ALA A 97 1.24 -20.75 6.21
C ALA A 97 1.61 -21.75 5.09
N ARG A 98 0.97 -21.64 3.92
CA ARG A 98 1.26 -22.51 2.77
C ARG A 98 2.65 -22.27 2.19
N ILE A 99 3.09 -21.02 2.06
CA ILE A 99 4.43 -20.69 1.55
C ILE A 99 5.52 -20.78 2.62
N LYS A 100 5.14 -21.06 3.88
CA LYS A 100 6.03 -21.13 5.05
C LYS A 100 6.91 -19.89 5.21
N SER A 101 6.36 -18.72 4.89
CA SER A 101 7.05 -17.44 4.91
C SER A 101 6.06 -16.28 4.89
N ASP A 102 6.56 -15.07 5.10
CA ASP A 102 5.78 -13.85 4.99
C ASP A 102 5.53 -13.51 3.51
N CYS A 103 4.36 -12.94 3.20
CA CYS A 103 4.03 -12.53 1.84
C CYS A 103 4.59 -11.14 1.47
N ALA A 104 3.80 -10.06 1.56
CA ALA A 104 4.14 -8.69 1.12
C ALA A 104 4.07 -8.36 -0.39
N ILE A 105 3.46 -9.20 -1.22
CA ILE A 105 3.26 -8.87 -2.66
C ILE A 105 2.46 -7.56 -2.84
N CYS A 106 1.44 -7.33 -2.02
CA CYS A 106 0.64 -6.11 -2.06
C CYS A 106 1.43 -4.83 -1.74
N MET A 107 2.53 -4.92 -0.98
CA MET A 107 3.46 -3.82 -0.77
C MET A 107 4.35 -3.62 -1.99
N ARG A 108 4.94 -4.69 -2.51
CA ARG A 108 5.87 -4.65 -3.65
C ARG A 108 5.25 -4.00 -4.89
N VAL A 109 4.03 -4.41 -5.25
CA VAL A 109 3.36 -3.97 -6.48
C VAL A 109 2.61 -2.63 -6.34
N CYS A 110 2.54 -2.08 -5.12
CA CYS A 110 1.82 -0.83 -4.88
C CYS A 110 2.46 0.30 -5.71
N PRO A 111 1.69 1.11 -6.45
CA PRO A 111 2.26 2.20 -7.25
C PRO A 111 3.05 3.23 -6.42
N PHE A 112 2.71 3.40 -5.14
CA PHE A 112 3.44 4.26 -4.20
C PHE A 112 4.78 3.67 -3.73
N ASN A 113 5.06 2.41 -4.03
CA ASN A 113 6.37 1.79 -3.79
C ASN A 113 7.37 2.21 -4.87
N ARG A 114 7.80 3.47 -4.82
CA ARG A 114 8.74 4.10 -5.78
C ARG A 114 9.97 4.65 -5.07
N ASP A 115 11.05 4.80 -5.82
CA ASP A 115 12.21 5.59 -5.40
C ASP A 115 11.97 7.08 -5.73
N TYR A 116 11.71 7.87 -4.69
CA TYR A 116 11.44 9.31 -4.82
C TYR A 116 12.70 10.18 -4.87
N SER A 117 13.91 9.60 -4.92
CA SER A 117 15.12 10.35 -5.31
C SER A 117 14.98 10.90 -6.73
N ARG A 118 14.28 10.15 -7.60
CA ARG A 118 14.08 10.47 -9.02
C ARG A 118 12.96 11.47 -9.23
N LEU A 119 13.20 12.45 -10.10
CA LEU A 119 12.22 13.50 -10.40
C LEU A 119 10.91 12.95 -10.99
N GLY A 120 11.00 11.99 -11.92
CA GLY A 120 9.82 11.37 -12.53
C GLY A 120 8.89 10.72 -11.52
N ASN A 121 9.44 10.05 -10.50
CA ASN A 121 8.64 9.44 -9.43
C ASN A 121 8.03 10.48 -8.49
N ARG A 122 8.72 11.61 -8.24
CA ARG A 122 8.15 12.73 -7.48
C ARG A 122 6.99 13.39 -8.22
N LEU A 123 7.13 13.57 -9.54
CA LEU A 123 6.05 14.08 -10.39
C LEU A 123 4.86 13.12 -10.40
N TRP A 124 5.12 11.82 -10.60
CA TRP A 124 4.08 10.79 -10.53
C TRP A 124 3.34 10.84 -9.18
N ARG A 125 4.05 10.97 -8.07
CA ARG A 125 3.46 11.08 -6.72
C ARG A 125 2.57 12.30 -6.60
N ALA A 126 3.03 13.46 -7.06
CA ALA A 126 2.24 14.69 -7.05
C ALA A 126 0.95 14.53 -7.87
N LEU A 127 1.04 13.92 -9.05
CA LEU A 127 -0.14 13.61 -9.88
C LEU A 127 -1.08 12.63 -9.17
N ALA A 128 -0.55 11.55 -8.58
CA ALA A 128 -1.32 10.51 -7.89
C ALA A 128 -2.11 11.07 -6.69
N MET A 129 -1.54 12.02 -5.97
CA MET A 129 -2.12 12.68 -4.79
C MET A 129 -3.04 13.87 -5.14
N SER A 130 -3.07 14.30 -6.40
CA SER A 130 -3.88 15.43 -6.86
C SER A 130 -5.22 15.01 -7.48
N SER A 131 -5.95 15.95 -8.10
CA SER A 131 -7.10 15.68 -8.96
C SER A 131 -6.73 14.92 -10.24
N TYR A 132 -5.46 14.98 -10.68
CA TYR A 132 -4.95 14.34 -11.90
C TYR A 132 -4.58 12.85 -11.73
N ARG A 133 -5.03 12.21 -10.64
CA ARG A 133 -4.74 10.81 -10.30
C ARG A 133 -5.03 9.79 -11.41
N LYS A 134 -5.97 10.08 -12.31
CA LYS A 134 -6.25 9.23 -13.50
C LYS A 134 -5.07 9.19 -14.47
N ILE A 135 -4.35 10.30 -14.62
CA ILE A 135 -3.11 10.37 -15.41
C ILE A 135 -2.01 9.54 -14.74
N ALA A 136 -1.86 9.65 -13.42
CA ALA A 136 -0.90 8.83 -12.68
C ALA A 136 -1.23 7.32 -12.76
N LEU A 137 -2.53 6.96 -12.77
CA LEU A 137 -2.96 5.57 -12.96
C LEU A 137 -2.65 5.07 -14.38
N TRP A 138 -2.91 5.89 -15.40
CA TRP A 138 -2.54 5.56 -16.78
C TRP A 138 -1.02 5.39 -16.91
N TRP A 139 -0.23 6.28 -16.31
CA TRP A 139 1.23 6.18 -16.28
C TRP A 139 1.65 4.85 -15.66
N ASP A 140 1.15 4.50 -14.47
CA ASP A 140 1.53 3.26 -13.79
C ASP A 140 1.12 2.00 -14.57
N LYS A 141 0.02 2.05 -15.34
CA LYS A 141 -0.36 0.93 -16.24
C LYS A 141 0.58 0.80 -17.43
N ARG A 142 0.99 1.91 -18.03
CA ARG A 142 1.85 1.93 -19.23
C ARG A 142 3.33 1.67 -18.92
N PHE A 143 3.78 2.12 -17.75
CA PHE A 143 5.13 1.96 -17.23
C PHE A 143 5.04 1.38 -15.81
N PRO A 144 4.76 0.07 -15.70
CA PRO A 144 4.55 -0.57 -14.42
C PRO A 144 5.83 -0.61 -13.59
N ASN A 145 5.77 0.00 -12.42
CA ASN A 145 6.81 -0.14 -11.41
C ASN A 145 6.54 -1.35 -10.49
N GLY A 146 7.61 -1.97 -9.98
CA GLY A 146 7.53 -2.99 -8.93
C GLY A 146 7.13 -4.39 -9.42
N ALA A 147 7.79 -4.91 -10.46
CA ALA A 147 7.56 -6.27 -10.95
C ALA A 147 7.87 -7.33 -9.87
N ARG A 148 7.15 -8.45 -9.90
CA ARG A 148 7.43 -9.59 -9.02
C ARG A 148 8.70 -10.28 -9.51
N LEU A 149 9.78 -10.12 -8.76
CA LEU A 149 11.03 -10.83 -9.00
C LEU A 149 11.03 -12.18 -8.29
N ARG A 150 11.72 -13.17 -8.85
CA ARG A 150 12.00 -14.41 -8.12
C ARG A 150 12.96 -14.07 -6.98
N PRO A 151 12.83 -14.68 -5.79
CA PRO A 151 13.72 -14.40 -4.67
C PRO A 151 15.20 -14.52 -5.02
N ARG A 152 15.57 -15.55 -5.80
CA ARG A 152 16.94 -15.75 -6.29
C ARG A 152 17.44 -14.56 -7.12
N ASP A 153 16.64 -14.03 -8.04
CA ASP A 153 17.05 -12.88 -8.87
C ASP A 153 17.26 -11.61 -8.03
N TRP A 154 16.53 -11.46 -6.91
CA TRP A 154 16.73 -10.36 -5.97
C TRP A 154 18.05 -10.52 -5.17
N TRP A 155 18.26 -11.70 -4.56
CA TRP A 155 19.45 -11.97 -3.76
C TRP A 155 20.74 -12.02 -4.59
N ASP A 156 20.65 -12.47 -5.84
CA ASP A 156 21.76 -12.45 -6.82
C ASP A 156 22.01 -11.04 -7.39
N GLY A 157 21.26 -10.01 -6.95
CA GLY A 157 21.45 -8.62 -7.36
C GLY A 157 20.98 -8.28 -8.78
N LYS A 158 20.28 -9.20 -9.47
CA LYS A 158 19.74 -8.99 -10.83
C LYS A 158 18.58 -7.98 -10.86
N SER A 159 18.07 -7.58 -9.69
CA SER A 159 16.99 -6.61 -9.54
C SER A 159 17.37 -5.16 -9.90
N LYS A 160 18.66 -4.79 -9.83
CA LYS A 160 19.12 -3.42 -10.10
C LYS A 160 18.86 -2.96 -11.54
N GLN A 161 18.58 -3.89 -12.46
CA GLN A 161 18.30 -3.60 -13.87
C GLN A 161 16.81 -3.35 -14.17
N ALA A 162 15.89 -3.72 -13.27
CA ALA A 162 14.45 -3.54 -13.45
C ALA A 162 13.92 -2.20 -12.90
N GLU A 163 14.74 -1.49 -12.12
CA GLU A 163 14.43 -0.16 -11.62
C GLU A 163 14.85 0.94 -12.61
N THR A 164 15.41 0.62 -13.78
CA THR A 164 16.05 1.57 -14.71
C THR A 164 15.16 2.19 -15.80
N VAL A 165 13.84 2.00 -15.74
CA VAL A 165 12.87 2.63 -16.69
C VAL A 165 11.89 3.52 -15.95
#